data_AF-A0A1Y0N8G6-F1
#
_entry.id   AF-A0A1Y0N8G6-F1
#
_cell.length_a   1.000
_cell.length_b   1.000
_cell.length_c   1.000
_cell.angle_alpha   90.00
_cell.angle_beta   90.00
_cell.angle_gamma   90.00
#
_symmetry.space_group_name_H-M   'P 1'
#
loop_
_entity.id
_entity.type
_entity.pdbx_description
1 polymer ?
#
loop_
_entity_poly.entity_id
_entity_poly.type
_entity_poly.pdbx_seq_one_letter_code
_entity_poly.pdbx_strand_id
1 'polypeptide(L)'
;MEAYSDPAHREPWNKGKIVGQKAPLRLKDIWAIRIRLQLGHRTRELAMFDLALDSKLRACDLVKLKLRDIAHGDHISARAIVM
;
A
#
# COMPACT_ATOMS: atom_id res chain seq x y z
N MET A 1 6.66 35.35 -7.18
CA MET A 1 7.04 34.28 -6.24
C MET A 1 5.74 33.72 -5.67
N GLU A 2 5.16 32.75 -6.36
CA GLU A 2 3.96 32.08 -5.86
C GLU A 2 4.36 31.15 -4.71
N ALA A 3 3.73 31.34 -3.56
CA ALA A 3 3.95 30.53 -2.38
C ALA A 3 3.50 29.10 -2.69
N TYR A 4 4.45 28.17 -2.69
CA TYR A 4 4.17 26.74 -2.77
C TYR A 4 3.44 26.36 -1.48
N SER A 5 2.12 26.16 -1.57
CA SER A 5 1.31 25.70 -0.44
C SER A 5 1.85 24.35 0.03
N ASP A 6 2.51 24.36 1.18
CA ASP A 6 2.89 23.16 1.92
C ASP A 6 1.60 22.32 2.12
N PRO A 7 1.50 21.09 1.59
CA PRO A 7 0.30 20.30 1.74
C PRO A 7 0.09 20.06 3.23
N ALA A 8 -0.85 20.82 3.81
CA ALA A 8 -1.16 20.86 5.23
C ALA A 8 -0.99 19.47 5.85
N HIS A 9 -0.03 19.36 6.77
CA HIS A 9 0.38 18.12 7.41
C HIS A 9 -0.81 17.56 8.21
N ARG A 10 -1.73 16.85 7.53
CA ARG A 10 -2.95 16.32 8.12
C ARG A 10 -2.57 15.22 9.08
N GLU A 11 -2.68 15.52 10.37
CA GLU A 11 -2.50 14.51 11.39
C GLU A 11 -3.56 13.41 11.23
N PRO A 12 -3.16 12.12 11.24
CA PRO A 12 -4.12 11.03 11.21
C PRO A 12 -5.10 11.11 12.38
N TRP A 13 -6.37 10.83 12.14
CA TRP A 13 -7.44 10.88 13.16
C TRP A 13 -7.17 10.03 14.42
N ASN A 14 -6.28 9.04 14.28
CA ASN A 14 -5.89 8.08 15.30
C ASN A 14 -4.49 8.35 15.89
N LYS A 15 -3.81 9.46 15.56
CA LYS A 15 -2.50 9.78 16.14
C LYS A 15 -2.60 9.88 17.66
N GLY A 16 -1.72 9.17 18.37
CA GLY A 16 -1.72 9.11 19.84
C GLY A 16 -2.87 8.30 20.47
N LYS A 17 -3.74 7.67 19.68
CA LYS A 17 -4.85 6.83 20.18
C LYS A 17 -4.54 5.35 20.01
N ILE A 18 -4.76 4.55 21.05
CA ILE A 18 -4.74 3.09 20.94
C ILE A 18 -6.02 2.66 20.24
N VAL A 19 -5.94 2.52 18.91
CA VAL A 19 -6.94 1.80 18.13
C VAL A 19 -6.68 0.31 18.32
N GLY A 20 -7.65 -0.40 18.89
CA GLY A 20 -7.58 -1.84 19.10
C GLY A 20 -7.41 -2.63 17.80
N GLN A 21 -7.42 -3.96 17.91
CA GLN A 21 -7.27 -4.83 16.74
C GLN A 21 -8.32 -4.51 15.67
N LYS A 22 -7.86 -4.18 14.46
CA LYS A 22 -8.75 -4.04 13.31
C LYS A 22 -9.18 -5.41 12.83
N ALA A 23 -10.48 -5.57 12.56
CA ALA A 23 -10.98 -6.79 11.97
C ALA A 23 -10.32 -7.04 10.59
N PRO A 24 -10.00 -8.30 10.25
CA PRO A 24 -9.51 -8.64 8.92
C PRO A 24 -10.59 -8.34 7.87
N LEU A 25 -10.16 -8.06 6.64
CA LEU A 25 -11.07 -7.87 5.51
C LEU A 25 -11.78 -9.18 5.18
N ARG A 26 -13.07 -9.12 4.88
CA ARG A 26 -13.81 -10.27 4.33
C ARG A 26 -13.56 -10.35 2.83
N LEU A 27 -13.75 -11.53 2.23
CA LEU A 27 -13.55 -11.75 0.79
C LEU A 27 -14.32 -10.75 -0.08
N LYS A 28 -15.57 -10.43 0.29
CA LYS A 28 -16.38 -9.42 -0.42
C LYS A 28 -15.80 -8.00 -0.34
N ASP A 29 -15.15 -7.66 0.78
CA ASP A 29 -14.55 -6.35 0.98
C ASP A 29 -13.28 -6.23 0.13
N ILE A 30 -12.49 -7.31 0.03
CA ILE A 30 -11.31 -7.42 -0.86
C ILE A 30 -11.73 -7.21 -2.32
N TRP A 31 -12.75 -7.93 -2.78
CA TRP A 31 -13.28 -7.79 -4.14
C TRP A 31 -13.77 -6.37 -4.43
N ALA A 32 -14.53 -5.78 -3.51
CA ALA A 32 -15.06 -4.44 -3.67
C ALA A 32 -13.95 -3.38 -3.74
N ILE A 33 -12.86 -3.54 -2.99
CA ILE A 33 -11.70 -2.65 -3.06
C ILE A 33 -10.99 -2.82 -4.41
N ARG A 34 -10.72 -4.07 -4.82
CA ARG A 34 -10.01 -4.37 -6.07
C ARG A 34 -10.73 -3.78 -7.28
N ILE A 35 -12.05 -4.00 -7.39
CA ILE A 35 -12.87 -3.47 -8.49
C ILE A 35 -12.82 -1.94 -8.53
N ARG A 36 -12.93 -1.26 -7.38
CA ARG A 36 -12.88 0.21 -7.33
C ARG A 36 -11.53 0.75 -7.81
N LEU A 37 -10.43 0.09 -7.46
CA LEU A 37 -9.08 0.47 -7.92
C LEU A 37 -8.93 0.24 -9.43
N GLN A 38 -9.46 -0.86 -9.95
CA GLN A 38 -9.47 -1.16 -11.39
C GLN A 38 -10.28 -0.14 -12.19
N LEU A 39 -11.52 0.14 -11.79
CA LEU A 39 -12.39 1.13 -12.44
C LEU A 39 -11.80 2.55 -12.39
N GLY A 40 -11.08 2.87 -11.31
CA GLY A 40 -10.37 4.14 -11.18
C GLY A 40 -9.01 4.21 -11.92
N HIS A 41 -8.63 3.16 -12.66
CA HIS A 41 -7.32 3.05 -13.32
C HIS A 41 -6.12 3.33 -12.37
N ARG A 42 -6.26 2.93 -11.09
CA ARG A 42 -5.27 3.17 -10.03
C ARG A 42 -4.24 2.04 -9.98
N THR A 43 -3.45 1.90 -11.05
CA THR A 43 -2.53 0.76 -11.25
C THR A 43 -1.56 0.56 -10.08
N ARG A 44 -0.97 1.65 -9.57
CA ARG A 44 -0.02 1.58 -8.44
C ARG A 44 -0.71 1.09 -7.17
N GLU A 45 -1.85 1.67 -6.82
CA GLU A 45 -2.59 1.29 -5.62
C GLU A 45 -3.14 -0.14 -5.72
N LEU A 46 -3.57 -0.56 -6.91
CA LEU A 46 -4.00 -1.94 -7.18
C LEU A 46 -2.85 -2.93 -6.97
N ALA A 47 -1.68 -2.67 -7.55
CA ALA A 47 -0.50 -3.51 -7.39
C ALA A 47 -0.05 -3.60 -5.93
N MET A 48 -0.04 -2.47 -5.21
CA MET A 48 0.28 -2.43 -3.79
C MET A 48 -0.74 -3.18 -2.93
N PHE A 49 -2.02 -3.09 -3.27
CA PHE A 49 -3.09 -3.80 -2.56
C PHE A 49 -2.96 -5.31 -2.73
N ASP A 50 -2.80 -5.79 -3.98
CA ASP A 50 -2.62 -7.21 -4.27
C ASP A 50 -1.35 -7.74 -3.57
N LEU A 51 -0.23 -7.00 -3.65
CA LEU A 51 1.02 -7.36 -2.97
C LEU A 51 0.90 -7.39 -1.43
N ALA A 52 0.11 -6.51 -0.83
CA ALA A 52 -0.12 -6.51 0.62
C ALA A 52 -0.80 -7.79 1.10
N LEU A 53 -1.71 -8.33 0.30
CA LEU A 53 -2.42 -9.58 0.61
C LEU A 53 -1.50 -10.79 0.49
N ASP A 54 -0.63 -10.81 -0.52
CA ASP A 54 0.25 -11.95 -0.80
C ASP A 54 1.48 -12.02 0.11
N SER A 55 2.06 -10.86 0.46
CA SER A 55 3.40 -10.81 1.07
C SER A 55 3.41 -10.89 2.60
N LYS A 56 2.26 -10.70 3.27
CA LYS A 56 2.14 -10.56 4.74
C LYS A 56 3.10 -9.51 5.35
N LEU A 57 3.57 -8.55 4.55
CA LEU A 57 4.46 -7.48 5.03
C LEU A 57 3.71 -6.52 5.95
N ARG A 58 4.46 -5.86 6.85
CA ARG A 58 3.90 -4.72 7.58
C ARG A 58 3.68 -3.57 6.60
N ALA A 59 2.66 -2.75 6.86
CA ALA A 59 2.33 -1.62 6.00
C ALA A 59 3.53 -0.69 5.77
N CYS A 60 4.35 -0.43 6.80
CA CYS A 60 5.54 0.41 6.69
C CYS A 60 6.64 -0.18 5.81
N ASP A 61 6.74 -1.50 5.73
CA ASP A 61 7.75 -2.20 4.94
C ASP A 61 7.29 -2.28 3.49
N LEU A 62 6.01 -2.60 3.28
CA LEU A 62 5.37 -2.61 1.96
C LEU A 62 5.53 -1.25 1.26
N VAL A 63 5.20 -0.14 1.92
CA VAL A 63 5.28 1.21 1.30
C VAL A 63 6.72 1.68 1.06
N LYS A 64 7.72 1.02 1.66
CA LYS A 64 9.15 1.31 1.44
C LYS A 64 9.78 0.45 0.35
N LEU A 65 9.07 -0.54 -0.18
CA LEU A 65 9.57 -1.42 -1.25
C LEU A 65 10.03 -0.61 -2.46
N LYS A 66 11.15 -1.04 -3.02
CA LYS A 66 11.77 -0.51 -4.23
C LYS A 66 11.80 -1.56 -5.31
N LEU A 67 11.97 -1.13 -6.56
CA LEU A 67 12.09 -2.05 -7.71
C LEU A 67 13.15 -3.13 -7.49
N ARG A 68 14.31 -2.76 -6.95
CA ARG A 68 15.41 -3.71 -6.65
C ARG A 68 15.07 -4.79 -5.61
N ASP A 69 14.01 -4.58 -4.81
CA ASP A 69 13.57 -5.52 -3.78
C ASP A 69 12.66 -6.61 -4.39
N ILE A 70 12.24 -6.43 -5.65
CA ILE A 70 11.26 -7.27 -6.36
C ILE A 70 11.81 -7.76 -7.72
N ALA A 71 12.72 -7.02 -8.37
CA ALA A 71 13.24 -7.33 -9.68
C ALA A 71 14.78 -7.21 -9.75
N HIS A 72 15.40 -8.15 -10.45
CA HIS A 72 16.83 -8.19 -10.74
C HIS A 72 17.06 -8.32 -12.25
N GLY A 73 17.49 -7.22 -12.88
CA GLY A 73 17.55 -7.14 -14.35
C GLY A 73 16.16 -7.34 -14.95
N ASP A 74 16.06 -8.25 -15.91
CA ASP A 74 14.78 -8.60 -16.58
C ASP A 74 13.98 -9.68 -15.85
N HIS A 75 14.43 -10.13 -14.67
CA HIS A 75 13.75 -11.17 -13.89
C HIS A 75 13.00 -10.56 -12.69
N ILE A 76 11.73 -10.97 -12.53
CA ILE A 76 10.93 -10.68 -11.35
C ILE A 76 11.10 -11.81 -10.35
N SER A 77 11.43 -11.47 -9.10
CA SER A 77 11.56 -12.45 -8.02
C SER A 77 10.20 -13.04 -7.66
N ALA A 78 10.16 -14.36 -7.41
CA ALA A 78 8.97 -15.03 -6.89
C ALA A 78 8.56 -14.52 -5.50
N ARG A 79 9.48 -13.87 -4.78
CA ARG A 79 9.22 -13.30 -3.45
C ARG A 79 9.97 -11.98 -3.26
N ALA A 80 9.28 -10.95 -2.80
CA ALA A 80 9.90 -9.69 -2.40
C ALA A 80 10.71 -9.87 -1.11
N ILE A 81 11.90 -9.28 -1.05
CA ILE A 81 12.76 -9.25 0.15
C ILE A 81 12.95 -7.79 0.53
N VAL A 82 12.46 -7.41 1.71
CA VAL A 82 12.72 -6.07 2.27
C VAL A 82 14.10 -6.10 2.90
N MET A 83 15.04 -5.34 2.33
CA MET A 83 16.41 -5.17 2.82
C MET A 83 16.52 -4.06 3.86
#